data_AF-A0A2M7YJF9-F1
#
_entry.id   AF-A0A2M7YJF9-F1
#
_cell.length_a   1.000
_cell.length_b   1.000
_cell.length_c   1.000
_cell.angle_alpha   90.00
_cell.angle_beta   90.00
_cell.angle_gamma   90.00
#
_symmetry.space_group_name_H-M   'P 1'
#
loop_
_entity.id
_entity.type
_entity.pdbx_description
1 polymer ?
#
loop_
_entity_poly.entity_id
_entity_poly.type
_entity_poly.pdbx_seq_one_letter_code
_entity_poly.pdbx_strand_id
1 'polypeptide(L)'
;MDEIGQPAPRLYRGVRETLELLAGRSINMTILSSCFHYELLRELKTFDLKKYFLRVFGSVHDKVAKIPDVVRWLNFDVGRTIVIGDMAHDIDAGRSIGAKTVALTWGYYLRERLEREASPDYIIDSLPEILLL
;
A
#
# COMPACT_ATOMS: atom_id res chain seq x y z
N MET A 1 5.79 11.93 -21.56
CA MET A 1 5.81 10.50 -21.92
C MET A 1 7.17 9.98 -21.50
N ASP A 2 7.24 8.78 -20.94
CA ASP A 2 8.54 8.12 -20.72
C ASP A 2 9.17 7.69 -22.05
N GLU A 3 10.36 7.09 -22.00
CA GLU A 3 11.12 6.64 -23.17
C GLU A 3 10.38 5.60 -24.05
N ILE A 4 9.24 5.08 -23.59
CA ILE A 4 8.45 4.01 -24.23
C ILE A 4 7.05 4.52 -24.63
N GLY A 5 6.76 5.81 -24.46
CA GLY A 5 5.48 6.41 -24.87
C GLY A 5 4.33 6.20 -23.88
N GLN A 6 4.58 5.68 -22.68
CA GLN A 6 3.54 5.62 -21.65
C GLN A 6 3.30 7.00 -21.04
N PRO A 7 2.05 7.31 -20.67
CA PRO A 7 1.75 8.51 -19.91
C PRO A 7 2.52 8.46 -18.60
N ALA A 8 3.15 9.59 -18.24
CA ALA A 8 3.85 9.68 -16.97
C ALA A 8 2.87 9.36 -15.82
N PRO A 9 3.32 8.63 -14.78
CA PRO A 9 2.47 8.31 -13.65
C PRO A 9 1.92 9.59 -13.02
N ARG A 10 0.76 9.50 -12.39
CA ARG A 10 0.14 10.59 -11.64
C ARG A 10 -0.31 10.08 -10.29
N LEU A 11 -0.22 10.94 -9.28
CA LEU A 11 -0.81 10.64 -7.99
C LEU A 11 -2.33 10.64 -8.09
N TYR A 12 -2.95 9.65 -7.47
CA TYR A 12 -4.38 9.70 -7.21
C TYR A 12 -4.71 10.86 -6.25
N ARG A 13 -5.92 11.39 -6.37
CA ARG A 13 -6.41 12.51 -5.54
C ARG A 13 -6.31 12.17 -4.06
N GLY A 14 -5.78 13.09 -3.26
CA GLY A 14 -5.72 12.96 -1.80
C GLY A 14 -4.57 12.11 -1.28
N VAL A 15 -3.75 11.47 -2.15
CA VAL A 15 -2.67 10.59 -1.68
C VAL A 15 -1.63 11.36 -0.87
N ARG A 16 -1.19 12.52 -1.35
CA ARG A 16 -0.16 13.30 -0.68
C ARG A 16 -0.64 13.78 0.69
N GLU A 17 -1.83 14.38 0.71
CA GLU A 17 -2.45 14.95 1.89
C GLU A 17 -2.69 13.87 2.95
N THR A 18 -3.16 12.69 2.55
CA THR A 18 -3.36 11.57 3.47
C THR A 18 -2.05 11.06 4.05
N LEU A 19 -1.00 10.86 3.24
CA LEU A 19 0.31 10.43 3.76
C LEU A 19 0.92 11.46 4.72
N GLU A 20 0.77 12.74 4.43
CA GLU A 20 1.25 13.84 5.27
C GLU A 20 0.49 13.88 6.62
N LEU A 21 -0.83 13.69 6.61
CA LEU A 21 -1.64 13.59 7.82
C LEU A 21 -1.31 12.36 8.66
N LEU A 22 -1.12 11.19 8.04
CA LEU A 22 -0.71 9.96 8.74
C LEU A 22 0.68 10.13 9.38
N ALA A 23 1.63 10.70 8.65
CA ALA A 23 2.95 11.01 9.19
C ALA A 23 2.88 12.02 10.34
N GLY A 24 2.05 13.06 10.22
CA GLY A 24 1.80 14.03 11.30
C GLY A 24 1.17 13.42 12.55
N ARG A 25 0.42 12.31 12.40
CA ARG A 25 -0.10 11.49 13.51
C ARG A 25 0.92 10.49 14.05
N SER A 26 2.19 10.56 13.62
CA SER A 26 3.25 9.61 13.97
C SER A 26 2.93 8.15 13.59
N ILE A 27 2.14 7.94 12.53
CA ILE A 27 1.85 6.61 12.01
C ILE A 27 3.01 6.19 11.11
N ASN A 28 3.67 5.10 11.51
CA ASN A 28 4.74 4.50 10.72
C ASN A 28 4.18 3.82 9.48
N MET A 29 4.78 4.10 8.33
CA MET A 29 4.35 3.55 7.04
C MET A 29 5.51 2.84 6.34
N THR A 30 5.20 1.79 5.60
CA THR A 30 6.14 1.05 4.74
C THR A 30 5.44 0.67 3.44
N ILE A 31 6.20 0.41 2.38
CA ILE A 31 5.64 -0.12 1.11
C ILE A 31 6.17 -1.53 0.88
N LEU A 32 5.26 -2.43 0.51
CA LEU A 32 5.55 -3.77 0.03
C LEU A 32 4.91 -3.96 -1.35
N SER A 33 5.71 -4.03 -2.41
CA SER A 33 5.22 -4.03 -3.80
C SER A 33 5.98 -5.02 -4.68
N SER A 34 5.28 -5.56 -5.67
CA SER A 34 5.87 -6.37 -6.74
C SER A 34 6.53 -5.52 -7.84
N CYS A 35 6.30 -4.20 -7.85
CA CYS A 35 6.97 -3.26 -8.76
C CYS A 35 8.50 -3.30 -8.55
N PHE A 36 9.27 -3.17 -9.63
CA PHE A 36 10.73 -3.17 -9.55
C PHE A 36 11.24 -2.12 -8.56
N HIS A 37 12.12 -2.54 -7.65
CA HIS A 37 12.57 -1.69 -6.54
C HIS A 37 13.13 -0.33 -7.00
N TYR A 38 13.92 -0.31 -8.07
CA TYR A 38 14.48 0.92 -8.61
C TYR A 38 13.41 1.86 -9.18
N GLU A 39 12.43 1.31 -9.89
CA GLU A 39 11.34 2.09 -10.49
C GLU A 39 10.45 2.70 -9.40
N LEU A 40 10.07 1.90 -8.41
CA LEU A 40 9.28 2.36 -7.27
C LEU A 40 9.99 3.48 -6.49
N LEU A 41 11.30 3.34 -6.24
CA LEU A 41 12.07 4.40 -5.58
C LEU A 41 12.17 5.66 -6.45
N ARG A 42 12.33 5.51 -7.77
CA ARG A 42 12.37 6.63 -8.72
C ARG A 42 11.03 7.40 -8.68
N GLU A 43 9.91 6.70 -8.75
CA GLU A 43 8.58 7.31 -8.68
C GLU A 43 8.33 8.04 -7.36
N LEU A 44 8.61 7.38 -6.24
CA LEU A 44 8.48 8.00 -4.91
C LEU A 44 9.36 9.26 -4.76
N LYS A 45 10.53 9.29 -5.41
CA LYS A 45 11.39 10.47 -5.43
C LYS A 45 10.82 11.57 -6.33
N THR A 46 10.34 11.24 -7.52
CA THR A 46 9.69 12.19 -8.44
C THR A 46 8.52 12.91 -7.78
N PHE A 47 7.76 12.21 -6.94
CA PHE A 47 6.64 12.80 -6.20
C PHE A 47 7.01 13.31 -4.80
N ASP A 48 8.27 13.25 -4.37
CA ASP A 48 8.70 13.61 -3.01
C ASP A 48 7.85 12.93 -1.91
N LEU A 49 7.55 11.64 -2.10
CA LEU A 49 6.77 10.82 -1.15
C LEU A 49 7.64 9.85 -0.36
N LYS A 50 8.89 9.61 -0.79
CA LYS A 50 9.79 8.65 -0.14
C LYS A 50 9.99 8.93 1.36
N LYS A 51 9.94 10.20 1.76
CA LYS A 51 10.09 10.68 3.13
C LYS A 51 9.04 10.16 4.12
N TYR A 52 7.87 9.72 3.65
CA TYR A 52 6.80 9.21 4.51
C TYR A 52 6.97 7.74 4.91
N PHE A 53 7.87 7.00 4.25
CA PHE A 53 8.00 5.55 4.44
C PHE A 53 9.32 5.19 5.12
N LEU A 54 9.23 4.49 6.26
CA LEU A 54 10.38 3.95 7.00
C LEU A 54 11.28 3.13 6.09
N ARG A 55 10.67 2.26 5.27
CA ARG A 55 11.34 1.45 4.28
C ARG A 55 10.42 1.21 3.08
N VAL A 56 11.03 0.88 1.95
CA VAL A 56 10.32 0.53 0.71
C VAL A 56 10.90 -0.79 0.24
N PHE A 57 10.04 -1.78 0.06
CA PHE A 57 10.38 -3.09 -0.45
C PHE A 57 9.71 -3.27 -1.81
N GLY A 58 10.50 -3.19 -2.88
CA GLY A 58 10.05 -3.50 -4.24
C GLY A 58 10.49 -4.90 -4.63
N SER A 59 10.05 -5.37 -5.79
CA SER A 59 10.31 -6.71 -6.33
C SER A 59 9.89 -7.84 -5.39
N VAL A 60 8.84 -7.60 -4.59
CA VAL A 60 8.25 -8.59 -3.69
C VAL A 60 7.03 -9.21 -4.37
N HIS A 61 7.25 -10.36 -5.03
CA HIS A 61 6.17 -11.09 -5.70
C HIS A 61 5.32 -11.91 -4.73
N ASP A 62 5.94 -12.53 -3.72
CA ASP A 62 5.24 -13.22 -2.64
C ASP A 62 5.18 -12.34 -1.39
N LYS A 63 4.11 -11.54 -1.29
CA LYS A 63 3.88 -10.64 -0.16
C LYS A 63 3.54 -11.41 1.12
N VAL A 64 2.83 -12.53 1.01
CA VAL A 64 2.44 -13.40 2.14
C VAL A 64 3.67 -13.96 2.84
N ALA A 65 4.65 -14.44 2.07
CA ALA A 65 5.92 -14.92 2.63
C ALA A 65 6.78 -13.79 3.20
N LYS A 66 6.71 -12.59 2.62
CA LYS A 66 7.62 -11.49 2.98
C LYS A 66 7.15 -10.66 4.18
N ILE A 67 5.84 -10.47 4.33
CA ILE A 67 5.30 -9.53 5.31
C ILE A 67 5.62 -9.88 6.79
N PRO A 68 5.74 -11.15 7.23
CA PRO A 68 6.12 -11.45 8.61
C PRO A 68 7.53 -10.93 8.95
N ASP A 69 8.47 -11.04 8.01
CA ASP A 69 9.81 -10.48 8.15
C ASP A 69 9.78 -8.95 8.23
N VAL A 70 8.95 -8.30 7.41
CA VAL A 70 8.83 -6.84 7.39
C VAL A 70 8.30 -6.32 8.73
N VAL A 71 7.24 -6.93 9.26
CA VAL A 71 6.67 -6.60 10.57
C VAL A 71 7.71 -6.74 11.66
N ARG A 72 8.45 -7.86 11.66
CA ARG A 72 9.53 -8.13 12.63
C ARG A 72 10.68 -7.13 12.52
N TRP A 73 11.15 -6.83 11.32
CA TRP A 73 12.29 -5.94 11.11
C TRP A 73 11.98 -4.47 11.45
N LEU A 74 10.73 -4.05 11.21
CA LEU A 74 10.28 -2.69 11.50
C LEU A 74 9.61 -2.56 12.88
N ASN A 75 9.51 -3.67 13.63
CA ASN A 75 8.86 -3.74 14.93
C ASN A 75 7.43 -3.19 14.93
N PHE A 76 6.62 -3.59 13.95
CA PHE A 76 5.22 -3.22 13.86
C PHE A 76 4.37 -4.06 14.82
N ASP A 77 3.47 -3.39 15.54
CA ASP A 77 2.39 -4.05 16.27
C ASP A 77 1.30 -4.45 15.28
N VAL A 78 1.20 -5.74 15.00
CA VAL A 78 0.21 -6.32 14.08
C VAL A 78 -1.22 -5.91 14.45
N GLY A 79 -1.56 -5.89 15.75
CA GLY A 79 -2.92 -5.54 16.20
C GLY A 79 -3.30 -4.08 15.92
N ARG A 80 -2.31 -3.25 15.59
CA ARG A 80 -2.45 -1.83 15.22
C ARG A 80 -1.97 -1.56 13.79
N THR A 81 -1.71 -2.61 13.00
CA THR A 81 -1.27 -2.52 11.61
C THR A 81 -2.45 -2.69 10.68
N ILE A 82 -2.48 -1.87 9.63
CA ILE A 82 -3.41 -1.98 8.52
C ILE A 82 -2.61 -2.27 7.25
N VAL A 83 -3.01 -3.29 6.49
CA VAL A 83 -2.50 -3.58 5.15
C VAL A 83 -3.49 -3.09 4.13
N ILE A 84 -3.00 -2.28 3.18
CA ILE A 84 -3.81 -1.58 2.19
C ILE A 84 -3.33 -2.00 0.80
N GLY A 85 -4.26 -2.38 -0.07
CA GLY A 85 -3.97 -2.70 -1.46
C GLY A 85 -5.21 -2.89 -2.31
N ASP A 86 -5.01 -3.19 -3.58
CA ASP A 86 -6.05 -3.21 -4.61
C ASP A 86 -6.22 -4.58 -5.27
N MET A 87 -5.52 -5.60 -4.76
CA MET A 87 -5.61 -6.97 -5.25
C MET A 87 -5.78 -7.94 -4.08
N ALA A 88 -6.33 -9.14 -4.36
CA ALA A 88 -6.52 -10.18 -3.36
C ALA A 88 -5.23 -10.54 -2.61
N HIS A 89 -4.08 -10.51 -3.30
CA HIS A 89 -2.79 -10.81 -2.67
C HIS A 89 -2.39 -9.84 -1.56
N ASP A 90 -2.90 -8.59 -1.58
CA ASP A 90 -2.62 -7.61 -0.52
C ASP A 90 -3.42 -7.96 0.73
N ILE A 91 -4.68 -8.35 0.50
CA ILE A 91 -5.60 -8.76 1.56
C ILE A 91 -5.12 -10.07 2.18
N ASP A 92 -4.65 -11.03 1.38
CA ASP A 92 -4.07 -12.27 1.86
C ASP A 92 -2.78 -12.03 2.66
N ALA A 93 -1.95 -11.07 2.26
CA ALA A 93 -0.74 -10.70 3.01
C ALA A 93 -1.09 -10.07 4.37
N GLY A 94 -2.07 -9.16 4.43
CA GLY A 94 -2.52 -8.62 5.72
C GLY A 94 -3.14 -9.67 6.62
N ARG A 95 -3.97 -10.54 6.04
CA ARG A 95 -4.60 -11.64 6.78
C ARG A 95 -3.59 -12.65 7.31
N SER A 96 -2.53 -12.96 6.58
CA SER A 96 -1.53 -13.96 7.00
C SER A 96 -0.80 -13.60 8.28
N ILE A 97 -0.71 -12.30 8.60
CA ILE A 97 -0.15 -11.81 9.86
C ILE A 97 -1.22 -11.48 10.90
N GLY A 98 -2.51 -11.49 10.55
CA GLY A 98 -3.61 -11.09 11.44
C GLY A 98 -3.82 -9.58 11.55
N ALA A 99 -3.33 -8.81 10.57
CA ALA A 99 -3.56 -7.37 10.48
C ALA A 99 -4.94 -7.07 9.87
N LYS A 100 -5.47 -5.87 10.16
CA LYS A 100 -6.67 -5.37 9.46
C LYS A 100 -6.35 -5.12 7.99
N THR A 101 -7.30 -5.39 7.11
CA THR A 101 -7.15 -5.30 5.66
C THR A 101 -8.09 -4.27 5.06
N VAL A 102 -7.58 -3.45 4.15
CA VAL A 102 -8.35 -2.42 3.44
C VAL A 102 -8.12 -2.57 1.94
N ALA A 103 -9.21 -2.77 1.20
CA ALA A 103 -9.18 -2.84 -0.25
C ALA A 103 -9.48 -1.49 -0.89
N LEU A 104 -8.73 -1.15 -1.95
CA LEU A 104 -8.92 0.05 -2.77
C LEU A 104 -9.64 -0.31 -4.07
N THR A 105 -10.69 0.44 -4.43
CA THR A 105 -11.54 0.13 -5.60
C THR A 105 -11.09 0.76 -6.91
N TRP A 106 -10.05 1.59 -6.89
CA TRP A 106 -9.55 2.34 -8.07
C TRP A 106 -8.24 1.77 -8.65
N GLY A 107 -7.86 0.55 -8.24
CA GLY A 107 -6.69 -0.15 -8.72
C GLY A 107 -7.01 -1.26 -9.73
N TYR A 108 -6.26 -2.36 -9.69
CA TYR A 108 -6.33 -3.47 -10.63
C TYR A 108 -7.59 -4.33 -10.48
N TYR A 109 -8.03 -4.63 -9.25
CA TYR A 109 -9.28 -5.37 -9.04
C TYR A 109 -10.42 -4.39 -8.80
N LEU A 110 -11.51 -4.59 -9.55
CA LEU A 110 -12.76 -3.90 -9.30
C LEU A 110 -13.41 -4.39 -8.00
N ARG A 111 -14.30 -3.57 -7.44
CA ARG A 111 -15.00 -3.83 -6.17
C ARG A 111 -15.62 -5.23 -6.10
N GLU A 112 -16.36 -5.64 -7.12
CA GLU A 112 -17.05 -6.94 -7.13
C GLU A 112 -16.07 -8.11 -7.06
N ARG A 113 -14.88 -7.95 -7.65
CA ARG A 113 -13.82 -8.95 -7.60
C ARG A 113 -13.20 -9.01 -6.21
N LEU A 114 -12.93 -7.86 -5.58
CA LEU A 114 -12.40 -7.77 -4.23
C LEU A 114 -13.36 -8.40 -3.19
N GLU A 115 -14.65 -8.09 -3.30
CA GLU A 115 -15.69 -8.64 -2.42
C GLU A 115 -15.79 -10.16 -2.54
N ARG A 116 -15.72 -10.69 -3.77
CA ARG A 116 -15.84 -12.13 -4.04
C ARG A 116 -14.57 -12.93 -3.71
N GLU A 117 -13.39 -12.41 -4.05
CA GLU A 117 -12.13 -13.17 -4.01
C GLU A 117 -11.28 -12.87 -2.78
N ALA A 118 -11.43 -11.70 -2.16
CA ALA A 118 -10.50 -11.23 -1.14
C ALA A 118 -11.13 -11.04 0.24
N SER A 119 -12.44 -10.76 0.37
CA SER A 119 -13.15 -10.54 1.65
C SER A 119 -12.36 -9.65 2.64
N PRO A 120 -12.06 -8.38 2.29
CA PRO A 120 -11.33 -7.46 3.16
C PRO A 120 -12.18 -6.97 4.34
N ASP A 121 -11.54 -6.48 5.41
CA ASP A 121 -12.26 -5.91 6.56
C ASP A 121 -12.95 -4.59 6.21
N TYR A 122 -12.34 -3.80 5.31
CA TYR A 122 -12.90 -2.56 4.78
C TYR A 122 -12.65 -2.42 3.28
N ILE A 123 -13.54 -1.71 2.61
CA ILE A 123 -13.39 -1.29 1.22
C ILE A 123 -13.59 0.22 1.19
N ILE A 124 -12.63 0.93 0.60
CA ILE A 124 -12.69 2.39 0.47
C ILE A 124 -12.60 2.80 -1.00
N ASP A 125 -13.20 3.94 -1.35
CA ASP A 125 -13.24 4.46 -2.72
C ASP A 125 -12.26 5.63 -2.96
N SER A 126 -11.62 6.10 -1.89
CA SER A 126 -10.51 7.05 -1.94
C SER A 126 -9.56 6.87 -0.74
N LEU A 127 -8.26 7.13 -0.93
CA LEU A 127 -7.29 6.96 0.15
C LEU A 127 -7.60 7.79 1.41
N PRO A 128 -8.14 9.03 1.33
CA PRO A 128 -8.53 9.81 2.52
C PRO A 128 -9.48 9.11 3.50
N GLU A 129 -10.29 8.15 3.05
CA GLU A 129 -11.20 7.41 3.93
C GLU A 129 -10.46 6.59 4.99
N ILE A 130 -9.18 6.24 4.77
CA ILE A 130 -8.34 5.57 5.78
C ILE A 130 -8.21 6.38 7.07
N LEU A 131 -8.41 7.70 7.01
CA LEU A 131 -8.27 8.60 8.17
C LEU A 131 -9.42 8.45 9.18
N LEU A 132 -10.48 7.73 8.80
CA LEU A 132 -11.68 7.44 9.60
C LEU A 132 -11.60 6.06 10.30
N LEU A 133 -10.57 5.26 9.98
CA LEU A 133 -10.32 3.93 10.55
C LEU A 133 -9.36 3.99 11.75
#